data_AF-A0A8T4KKG5-F1
#
_entry.id   AF-A0A8T4KKG5-F1
#
_cell.length_a   1.000
_cell.length_b   1.000
_cell.length_c   1.000
_cell.angle_alpha   90.00
_cell.angle_beta   90.00
_cell.angle_gamma   90.00
#
_symmetry.space_group_name_H-M   'P 1'
#
loop_
_entity.id
_entity.type
_entity.pdbx_description
1 polymer ?
#
loop_
_entity_poly.entity_id
_entity_poly.type
_entity_poly.pdbx_seq_one_letter_code
_entity_poly.pdbx_strand_id
1 'polypeptide(L)' 'MSIRDRIDKMVRVLMIASKPDAQELAQSAKITGAGIAAIGLAGFVIFITAMLLSGAGHL' A
#
# COMPACT_ATOMS: atom_id res chain seq x y z
N MET A 1 16.66 -24.77 19.34
CA MET A 1 16.39 -24.53 17.90
C MET A 1 17.51 -23.65 17.38
N SER A 2 18.30 -24.15 16.43
CA SER A 2 19.49 -23.48 15.90
C SER A 2 19.11 -22.41 14.86
N ILE A 3 19.99 -21.43 14.62
CA ILE A 3 19.82 -20.43 13.55
C ILE A 3 19.76 -21.13 12.18
N ARG A 4 20.53 -22.19 11.97
CA ARG A 4 20.47 -23.01 10.74
C ARG A 4 19.07 -23.56 10.49
N ASP A 5 18.43 -24.10 11.52
CA ASP A 5 17.06 -24.64 11.42
C ASP A 5 16.03 -23.58 11.01
N ARG A 6 16.26 -22.30 11.36
CA ARG A 6 15.37 -21.18 11.00
C ARG A 6 15.54 -20.81 9.53
N ILE A 7 16.77 -20.78 9.04
CA ILE A 7 17.07 -20.45 7.64
C ILE A 7 16.51 -21.53 6.73
N ASP A 8 16.71 -22.81 7.05
CA ASP A 8 16.18 -23.92 6.26
C ASP A 8 14.65 -23.90 6.18
N LYS A 9 13.97 -23.50 7.26
CA LYS A 9 12.51 -23.30 7.26
C LYS A 9 12.09 -22.13 6.37
N MET A 10 12.78 -21.00 6.43
CA MET A 10 12.47 -19.82 5.60
C MET A 10 12.64 -20.11 4.11
N VAL A 11 13.67 -20.87 3.73
CA VAL A 11 13.88 -21.30 2.34
C VAL A 11 12.70 -22.14 1.86
N ARG A 12 12.22 -23.11 2.65
CA ARG A 12 11.04 -23.92 2.30
C ARG A 12 9.78 -23.08 2.12
N VAL A 13 9.56 -22.08 2.99
CA VAL A 13 8.42 -21.16 2.87
C VAL A 13 8.49 -20.36 1.57
N LEU A 14 9.67 -19.84 1.20
CA LEU A 14 9.85 -19.12 -0.06
C LEU A 14 9.67 -20.01 -1.29
N MET A 15 10.05 -21.28 -1.21
CA MET A 15 9.84 -22.24 -2.30
C MET A 15 8.37 -22.65 -2.50
N ILE A 16 7.56 -22.62 -1.44
CA ILE A 16 6.12 -22.94 -1.50
C ILE A 16 5.29 -21.70 -1.84
N ALA A 17 5.82 -20.49 -1.62
CA ALA A 17 5.14 -19.26 -1.97
C ALA A 17 4.95 -19.15 -3.49
N SER A 18 3.71 -19.12 -3.94
CA SER A 18 3.37 -18.91 -5.35
C SER A 18 3.76 -17.49 -5.77
N LYS A 19 4.62 -17.37 -6.79
CA LYS A 19 4.87 -16.08 -7.44
C LYS A 19 3.59 -15.68 -8.19
N PRO A 20 3.02 -14.49 -7.94
CA PRO A 20 1.83 -14.03 -8.65
C PRO A 20 2.15 -13.87 -10.13
N ASP A 21 1.18 -14.15 -10.98
CA ASP A 21 1.29 -13.86 -12.40
C ASP A 21 1.12 -12.35 -12.67
N ALA A 22 1.50 -11.90 -13.87
CA ALA A 22 1.45 -10.49 -14.21
C ALA A 22 0.02 -9.92 -14.20
N GLN A 23 -0.99 -10.72 -14.53
CA GLN A 23 -2.39 -10.34 -14.53
C GLN A 23 -2.92 -10.22 -13.09
N GLU A 24 -2.66 -11.20 -12.22
CA GLU A 24 -3.00 -11.12 -10.79
C GLU A 24 -2.36 -9.89 -10.13
N LEU A 25 -1.08 -9.66 -10.40
CA LEU A 25 -0.37 -8.49 -9.87
C LEU A 25 -1.00 -7.19 -10.38
N ALA A 26 -1.30 -7.09 -11.67
CA ALA A 26 -1.91 -5.91 -12.26
C ALA A 26 -3.32 -5.66 -11.72
N GLN A 27 -4.11 -6.71 -11.46
CA GLN A 27 -5.44 -6.58 -10.87
C GLN A 27 -5.37 -6.07 -9.43
N SER A 28 -4.50 -6.66 -8.61
CA SER A 28 -4.27 -6.21 -7.24
C SER A 28 -3.78 -4.76 -7.21
N ALA A 29 -2.79 -4.41 -8.04
CA ALA A 29 -2.26 -3.05 -8.15
C ALA A 29 -3.32 -2.02 -8.56
N LYS A 30 -4.23 -2.36 -9.49
CA LYS A 30 -5.33 -1.48 -9.90
C LYS A 30 -6.30 -1.20 -8.75
N ILE A 31 -6.71 -2.24 -8.01
CA ILE A 31 -7.66 -2.11 -6.90
C ILE A 31 -7.01 -1.31 -5.76
N THR A 32 -5.78 -1.64 -5.38
CA THR A 32 -5.03 -0.89 -4.36
C THR A 32 -4.80 0.55 -4.79
N GLY A 33 -4.40 0.78 -6.04
CA GLY A 33 -4.20 2.12 -6.60
C GLY A 33 -5.48 2.96 -6.59
N ALA A 34 -6.62 2.36 -6.94
CA ALA A 34 -7.92 3.02 -6.86
C ALA A 34 -8.28 3.40 -5.42
N GLY A 35 -8.02 2.52 -4.45
CA GLY A 35 -8.24 2.80 -3.02
C GLY A 35 -7.37 3.95 -2.50
N ILE A 36 -6.08 3.94 -2.81
CA ILE A 36 -5.14 5.02 -2.44
C ILE A 36 -5.58 6.34 -3.07
N ALA A 37 -5.91 6.33 -4.36
CA ALA A 37 -6.36 7.53 -5.06
C ALA A 37 -7.67 8.09 -4.46
N ALA A 38 -8.65 7.22 -4.15
CA ALA A 38 -9.92 7.64 -3.58
C ALA A 38 -9.73 8.28 -2.19
N ILE A 39 -9.01 7.62 -1.29
CA ILE A 39 -8.77 8.13 0.07
C ILE A 39 -7.88 9.38 0.04
N GLY A 40 -6.85 9.37 -0.81
CA GLY A 40 -5.95 10.50 -1.01
C GLY A 40 -6.67 11.73 -1.54
N LEU A 41 -7.55 11.58 -2.53
CA LEU A 41 -8.37 12.68 -3.05
C LEU A 41 -9.38 13.17 -2.01
N ALA A 42 -10.04 12.29 -1.26
CA ALA A 42 -10.95 12.71 -0.20
C ALA A 42 -10.22 13.53 0.88
N GLY A 43 -9.06 13.06 1.35
CA GLY A 43 -8.22 13.80 2.29
C GLY A 43 -7.70 15.11 1.70
N PHE A 44 -7.32 15.12 0.42
CA PHE A 44 -6.86 16.31 -0.30
C PHE A 44 -7.97 17.37 -0.39
N VAL A 45 -9.20 16.98 -0.75
CA VAL A 45 -10.36 17.89 -0.80
C VAL A 45 -10.65 18.48 0.57
N ILE A 46 -10.62 17.66 1.63
CA ILE A 46 -10.79 18.13 3.01
C ILE A 46 -9.70 19.13 3.38
N PHE A 47 -8.44 18.81 3.09
CA PHE A 47 -7.30 19.68 3.39
C PHE A 47 -7.39 21.01 2.65
N ILE A 48 -7.66 21.00 1.34
CA ILE A 48 -7.80 22.23 0.55
C ILE A 48 -8.98 23.05 1.07
N THR A 49 -10.12 22.42 1.34
CA THR A 49 -11.29 23.14 1.88
C THR A 49 -11.00 23.72 3.26
N ALA A 50 -10.33 22.96 4.13
CA ALA A 50 -9.91 23.44 5.44
C ALA A 50 -8.88 24.57 5.33
N MET A 51 -7.93 24.49 4.39
CA MET A 51 -6.93 25.54 4.14
C MET A 51 -7.59 26.83 3.63
N LEU A 52 -8.57 26.72 2.72
CA LEU A 52 -9.33 27.86 2.21
C LEU A 52 -10.22 28.47 3.30
N LEU A 53 -10.89 27.66 4.13
CA LEU A 53 -11.76 28.11 5.22
C LEU A 53 -10.97 28.66 6.42
N SER A 54 -9.84 28.06 6.76
CA SER A 54 -8.92 28.52 7.81
C SER A 54 -8.14 29.77 7.39
N GLY A 55 -8.28 30.17 6.12
CA GLY A 55 -7.57 31.29 5.54
C GLY A 55 -6.10 30.98 5.32
N ALA A 56 -5.74 30.76 4.07
CA ALA A 56 -4.50 31.33 3.54
C ALA A 56 -4.58 32.90 3.59
N GLY A 57 -4.79 33.46 4.79
CA GLY A 57 -5.10 34.86 5.07
C GLY A 57 -4.92 35.28 6.54
N HIS A 58 -4.22 34.48 7.36
CA HIS A 58 -3.78 34.90 8.71
C HIS A 58 -2.29 34.60 8.98
N LEU A 59 -1.46 34.66 7.93
CA LEU A 59 -0.05 35.07 8.04
C LEU A 59 0.05 36.53 7.62
#